data_AF-A0A933YB92-F1
#
_entry.id   AF-A0A933YB92-F1
#
_cell.length_a   1.000
_cell.length_b   1.000
_cell.length_c   1.000
_cell.angle_alpha   90.00
_cell.angle_beta   90.00
_cell.angle_gamma   90.00
#
_symmetry.space_group_name_H-M   'P 1'
#
loop_
_entity.id
_entity.type
_entity.pdbx_description
1 polymer ?
#
loop_
_entity_poly.entity_id
_entity_poly.type
_entity_poly.pdbx_seq_one_letter_code
_entity_poly.pdbx_strand_id
1 'polypeptide(L)'
;MNMEQLTKSQIVLLTLLVSFVTSIATGIVTVSLMDQAPPVVAQTVNRIIERTIETVAVEPKGQTASTIITQEKTVVVKESDLISQALTRVNPSVVRLFTTSTDTPAFLALGVVMDASGTIVSDADMFKEGDVAIAELASGSRVRVALTSQDATSAIAYFASATTTTEGKSVVWSPISIAGVRPTLGTTVIAIGGKSTPRVGTGIVTALIASSAEEGPQVIDTDLGPESIFAGSPLITTEGSILGLRTGVARAASPTGFVSASVLMKKEEKKDETQE
;
A
#
# COMPACT_ATOMS: atom_id res chain seq x y z
N MET A 1 47.62 19.89 37.85
CA MET A 1 47.56 20.52 36.51
C MET A 1 46.73 21.78 36.66
N ASN A 2 47.30 22.96 36.41
CA ASN A 2 46.63 24.23 36.67
C ASN A 2 45.72 24.58 35.49
N MET A 3 44.41 24.61 35.74
CA MET A 3 43.35 24.86 34.73
C MET A 3 43.35 26.31 34.21
N GLU A 4 44.13 27.18 34.85
CA GLU A 4 44.20 28.63 34.60
C GLU A 4 45.18 29.02 33.47
N GLN A 5 45.94 28.07 32.92
CA GLN A 5 46.94 28.30 31.86
C GLN A 5 46.50 27.83 30.48
N LEU A 6 45.20 27.66 30.25
CA LEU A 6 44.68 27.27 28.93
C LEU A 6 44.63 28.48 27.99
N THR A 7 45.18 28.32 26.79
CA THR A 7 45.04 29.32 25.73
C THR A 7 43.56 29.46 25.34
N LYS A 8 43.14 30.64 24.86
CA LYS A 8 41.74 30.91 24.49
C LYS A 8 41.16 29.84 23.56
N SER A 9 41.96 29.34 22.62
CA SER A 9 41.57 28.28 21.70
C SER A 9 41.35 26.92 22.39
N GLN A 10 42.15 26.59 23.41
CA GLN A 10 41.98 25.34 24.17
C GLN A 10 40.73 25.37 25.04
N ILE A 11 40.38 26.53 25.60
CA ILE A 11 39.12 26.70 26.34
C ILE A 11 37.93 26.48 25.40
N VAL A 12 37.95 27.07 24.20
CA VAL A 12 36.88 26.89 23.20
C VAL A 12 36.76 25.43 22.75
N LEU A 13 37.89 24.75 22.53
CA LEU A 13 37.87 23.35 22.11
C LEU A 13 37.35 22.44 23.23
N LEU A 14 37.72 22.74 24.49
CA LEU A 14 37.24 22.00 25.65
C LEU A 14 35.74 22.19 25.87
N THR A 15 35.22 23.42 25.73
CA THR A 15 33.77 23.66 25.88
C THR A 15 32.97 23.00 24.78
N LEU A 16 33.46 22.99 23.53
CA LEU A 16 32.81 22.25 22.43
C LEU A 16 32.81 20.74 22.67
N LEU A 17 33.93 20.18 23.15
CA LEU A 17 34.04 18.75 23.46
C LEU A 17 33.06 18.35 24.58
N VAL A 18 33.00 19.13 25.66
CA VAL A 18 32.09 18.86 26.79
C VAL A 18 30.63 18.97 26.35
N SER A 19 30.29 19.95 25.51
CA SER A 19 28.93 20.11 24.97
C SER A 19 28.51 18.91 24.11
N PHE A 20 29.43 18.42 23.28
CA PHE A 20 29.20 17.25 22.43
C PHE A 20 28.97 15.96 23.24
N VAL A 21 29.83 15.70 24.23
CA VAL A 21 29.70 14.50 25.09
C VAL A 21 28.43 14.56 25.94
N THR A 22 28.07 15.74 26.44
CA THR A 22 26.85 15.93 27.25
C THR A 22 25.58 15.68 26.43
N SER A 23 25.55 16.05 25.15
CA SER A 23 24.43 15.79 24.24
C SER A 23 24.17 14.29 24.04
N ILE A 24 25.23 13.52 23.81
CA ILE A 24 25.14 12.06 23.63
C ILE A 24 24.68 11.38 24.93
N ALA A 25 25.26 11.77 26.07
CA ALA A 25 24.88 11.20 27.37
C ALA A 25 23.42 11.47 27.71
N THR A 26 22.93 12.69 27.47
CA THR A 26 21.54 13.06 27.72
C THR A 26 20.60 12.22 26.84
N GLY A 27 20.93 12.03 25.56
CA GLY A 27 20.14 11.21 24.64
C GLY A 27 20.04 9.73 25.04
N ILE A 28 21.13 9.12 25.50
CA ILE A 28 21.11 7.71 25.96
C ILE A 28 20.27 7.58 27.23
N VAL A 29 20.37 8.54 28.16
CA VAL A 29 19.60 8.51 29.41
C VAL A 29 18.10 8.68 29.16
N THR A 30 17.67 9.58 28.26
CA THR A 30 16.25 9.71 27.93
C THR A 30 15.68 8.47 27.23
N VAL A 31 16.42 7.84 26.33
CA VAL A 31 15.97 6.62 25.66
C VAL A 31 15.88 5.45 26.64
N SER A 32 16.88 5.29 27.51
CA SER A 32 16.89 4.20 28.51
C SER A 32 15.79 4.33 29.57
N LEU A 33 15.37 5.55 29.92
CA LEU A 33 14.23 5.77 30.81
C LEU A 33 12.89 5.49 30.12
N MET A 34 12.77 5.73 28.80
CA MET A 34 11.57 5.40 28.04
C MET A 34 11.37 3.88 27.90
N ASP A 35 12.46 3.13 27.78
CA ASP A 35 12.45 1.67 27.64
C ASP A 35 12.21 0.92 28.98
N GLN A 36 12.13 1.65 30.10
CA GLN A 36 11.80 1.10 31.44
C GLN A 36 10.30 1.19 31.80
N ALA A 37 9.42 1.57 30.88
CA ALA A 37 7.98 1.54 31.14
C ALA A 37 7.50 0.08 31.34
N PRO A 38 6.93 -0.28 32.51
CA PRO A 38 6.34 -1.59 32.71
C PRO A 38 5.19 -1.82 31.71
N PRO A 39 4.97 -3.03 31.19
CA PRO A 39 3.77 -3.32 30.43
C PRO A 39 2.55 -3.01 31.30
N VAL A 40 1.74 -2.05 30.83
CA VAL A 40 0.43 -1.72 31.40
C VAL A 40 -0.32 -3.03 31.57
N VAL A 41 -0.64 -3.34 32.83
CA VAL A 41 -1.41 -4.51 33.23
C VAL A 41 -2.84 -4.32 32.74
N ALA A 42 -3.10 -4.65 31.48
CA ALA A 42 -4.44 -4.81 30.93
C ALA A 42 -4.97 -6.20 31.29
N GLN A 43 -5.11 -6.48 32.58
CA GLN A 43 -5.82 -7.66 33.08
C GLN A 43 -6.49 -7.31 34.40
N THR A 44 -7.75 -6.86 34.37
CA THR A 44 -8.81 -7.15 35.36
C THR A 44 -10.13 -6.53 34.88
N VAL A 45 -10.88 -7.19 33.99
CA VAL A 45 -12.34 -7.02 33.91
C VAL A 45 -13.08 -8.32 33.56
N ASN A 46 -12.46 -9.30 32.89
CA ASN A 46 -13.18 -10.54 32.48
C ASN A 46 -13.20 -11.66 33.53
N ARG A 47 -13.41 -11.36 34.82
CA ARG A 47 -13.55 -12.42 35.84
C ARG A 47 -14.54 -12.07 36.95
N ILE A 48 -15.73 -11.61 36.59
CA ILE A 48 -16.89 -11.63 37.48
C ILE A 48 -18.10 -11.92 36.61
N ILE A 49 -18.54 -13.18 36.57
CA ILE A 49 -19.93 -13.72 36.56
C ILE A 49 -19.76 -15.23 36.25
N GLU A 50 -19.28 -16.04 37.20
CA GLU A 50 -19.44 -17.51 37.15
C GLU A 50 -19.39 -18.15 38.56
N ARG A 51 -19.96 -17.48 39.56
CA ARG A 51 -20.37 -18.16 40.79
C ARG A 51 -21.71 -17.65 41.26
N THR A 52 -22.48 -18.58 41.81
CA THR A 52 -23.90 -18.52 42.20
C THR A 52 -24.77 -18.94 41.01
N ILE A 53 -25.23 -20.19 40.90
CA ILE A 53 -25.95 -20.95 41.93
C ILE A 53 -25.78 -22.47 41.71
N GLU A 54 -25.63 -23.13 42.86
CA GLU A 54 -25.77 -24.55 43.22
C GLU A 54 -26.65 -25.40 42.28
N THR A 55 -26.14 -26.53 41.79
CA THR A 55 -26.27 -27.86 42.43
C THR A 55 -27.71 -28.29 42.67
N VAL A 56 -28.29 -29.04 41.72
CA VAL A 56 -29.11 -30.21 42.04
C VAL A 56 -28.71 -31.34 41.10
N ALA A 57 -28.16 -32.39 41.69
CA ALA A 57 -27.87 -33.66 41.05
C ALA A 57 -29.15 -34.45 40.82
N VAL A 58 -29.32 -35.04 39.62
CA VAL A 58 -29.89 -36.39 39.41
C VAL A 58 -29.33 -36.95 38.09
N GLU A 59 -28.43 -37.93 38.18
CA GLU A 59 -28.18 -38.96 37.16
C GLU A 59 -29.23 -40.10 37.29
N PRO A 60 -29.34 -41.11 36.39
CA PRO A 60 -28.57 -41.37 35.17
C PRO A 60 -29.42 -41.80 33.95
N LYS A 61 -28.82 -41.77 32.75
CA LYS A 61 -28.64 -42.93 31.84
C LYS A 61 -28.42 -42.51 30.38
N GLY A 62 -27.24 -42.84 29.88
CA GLY A 62 -27.03 -43.39 28.54
C GLY A 62 -27.25 -42.45 27.36
N GLN A 63 -26.17 -41.79 26.92
CA GLN A 63 -25.73 -41.89 25.53
C GLN A 63 -24.35 -41.27 25.36
N THR A 64 -23.47 -42.06 24.77
CA THR A 64 -22.19 -41.67 24.19
C THR A 64 -22.44 -40.56 23.17
N ALA A 65 -22.23 -39.31 23.57
CA ALA A 65 -22.17 -38.19 22.66
C ALA A 65 -20.79 -37.56 22.83
N SER A 66 -19.94 -37.86 21.86
CA SER A 66 -18.67 -37.20 21.60
C SER A 66 -18.83 -35.70 21.80
N THR A 67 -18.27 -35.20 22.90
CA THR A 67 -18.17 -33.76 23.15
C THR A 67 -17.22 -33.21 22.10
N ILE A 68 -17.78 -32.73 20.99
CA ILE A 68 -17.10 -31.86 20.06
C ILE A 68 -16.82 -30.61 20.87
N ILE A 69 -15.60 -30.54 21.41
CA ILE A 69 -15.02 -29.30 21.89
C ILE A 69 -14.82 -28.48 20.62
N THR A 70 -15.84 -27.74 20.21
CA THR A 70 -15.68 -26.64 19.27
C THR A 70 -14.83 -25.61 19.99
N GLN A 71 -13.51 -25.79 19.92
CA GLN A 71 -12.60 -24.67 20.08
C GLN A 71 -12.96 -23.71 18.95
N GLU A 72 -13.81 -22.73 19.23
CA GLU A 72 -13.82 -21.49 18.48
C GLU A 72 -12.43 -20.90 18.61
N LYS A 73 -11.52 -21.35 17.74
CA LYS A 73 -10.24 -20.72 17.49
C LYS A 73 -10.61 -19.40 16.84
N THR A 74 -10.88 -18.41 17.67
CA THR A 74 -10.89 -17.01 17.25
C THR A 74 -9.54 -16.77 16.59
N VAL A 75 -9.54 -16.80 15.26
CA VAL A 75 -8.36 -16.43 14.48
C VAL A 75 -8.21 -14.95 14.72
N VAL A 76 -7.33 -14.59 15.65
CA VAL A 76 -6.91 -13.20 15.85
C VAL A 76 -6.16 -12.82 14.59
N VAL A 77 -6.87 -12.21 13.64
CA VAL A 77 -6.26 -11.67 12.43
C VAL A 77 -5.57 -10.37 12.80
N LYS A 78 -4.24 -10.36 12.74
CA LYS A 78 -3.46 -9.13 12.96
C LYS A 78 -3.48 -8.28 11.69
N GLU A 79 -3.38 -6.97 11.84
CA GLU A 79 -3.28 -6.05 10.69
C GLU A 79 -2.08 -6.39 9.80
N SER A 80 -0.95 -6.80 10.38
CA SER A 80 0.20 -7.32 9.63
C SER A 80 -0.14 -8.49 8.71
N ASP A 81 -1.04 -9.36 9.16
CA ASP A 81 -1.46 -10.55 8.40
C ASP A 81 -2.39 -10.14 7.26
N LEU A 82 -3.23 -9.11 7.46
CA LEU A 82 -4.05 -8.53 6.39
C LEU A 82 -3.19 -7.87 5.31
N ILE A 83 -2.19 -7.09 5.70
CA ILE A 83 -1.25 -6.47 4.75
C ILE A 83 -0.54 -7.54 3.93
N SER A 84 -0.02 -8.58 4.58
CA SER A 84 0.64 -9.68 3.87
C SER A 84 -0.31 -10.38 2.87
N GLN A 85 -1.56 -10.64 3.27
CA GLN A 85 -2.56 -11.26 2.41
C GLN A 85 -2.95 -10.37 1.23
N ALA A 86 -3.13 -9.07 1.46
CA ALA A 86 -3.42 -8.08 0.42
C ALA A 86 -2.30 -8.06 -0.62
N LEU A 87 -1.03 -8.05 -0.19
CA LEU A 87 0.12 -8.07 -1.08
C LEU A 87 0.20 -9.38 -1.87
N THR A 88 -0.01 -10.53 -1.24
CA THR A 88 -0.05 -11.82 -1.95
C THR A 88 -1.12 -11.83 -3.04
N ARG A 89 -2.29 -11.24 -2.77
CA ARG A 89 -3.38 -11.12 -3.74
C ARG A 89 -3.05 -10.19 -4.90
N VAL A 90 -2.44 -9.04 -4.62
CA VAL A 90 -2.26 -7.95 -5.59
C VAL A 90 -0.96 -8.08 -6.39
N ASN A 91 0.11 -8.64 -5.82
CA ASN A 91 1.42 -8.66 -6.46
C ASN A 91 1.43 -9.26 -7.90
N PRO A 92 0.67 -10.33 -8.22
CA PRO A 92 0.57 -10.84 -9.59
C PRO A 92 -0.08 -9.86 -10.59
N SER A 93 -0.86 -8.90 -10.11
CA SER A 93 -1.53 -7.88 -10.92
C SER A 93 -0.69 -6.64 -11.16
N VAL A 94 0.47 -6.51 -10.51
CA VAL A 94 1.36 -5.36 -10.65
C VAL A 94 2.52 -5.71 -11.56
N VAL A 95 2.74 -4.86 -12.56
CA VAL A 95 3.83 -4.99 -13.54
C VAL A 95 4.75 -3.79 -13.47
N ARG A 96 5.98 -3.96 -13.96
CA ARG A 96 6.93 -2.86 -14.17
C ARG A 96 7.09 -2.61 -15.66
N LEU A 97 6.95 -1.35 -16.06
CA LEU A 97 7.06 -0.93 -17.45
C LEU A 97 8.45 -0.38 -17.71
N PHE A 98 9.09 -0.91 -18.75
CA PHE A 98 10.43 -0.53 -19.19
C PHE A 98 10.42 -0.08 -20.65
N THR A 99 11.44 0.69 -21.03
CA THR A 99 11.72 0.97 -22.45
C THR A 99 12.04 -0.33 -23.22
N THR A 100 11.86 -0.32 -24.53
CA THR A 100 12.16 -1.48 -25.40
C THR A 100 13.65 -1.65 -25.71
N SER A 101 14.53 -0.89 -25.07
CA SER A 101 15.98 -1.02 -25.26
C SER A 101 16.47 -2.38 -24.74
N THR A 102 17.24 -3.09 -25.55
CA THR A 102 17.76 -4.43 -25.20
C THR A 102 18.96 -4.36 -24.27
N ASP A 103 19.77 -3.31 -24.36
CA ASP A 103 21.05 -3.24 -23.65
C ASP A 103 20.89 -2.65 -22.25
N THR A 104 20.11 -1.58 -22.13
CA THR A 104 19.84 -0.90 -20.85
C THR A 104 18.37 -0.48 -20.79
N PRO A 105 17.45 -1.42 -20.49
CA PRO A 105 16.04 -1.09 -20.33
C PRO A 105 15.87 -0.13 -19.16
N ALA A 106 15.33 1.06 -19.44
CA ALA A 106 15.08 2.08 -18.42
C ALA A 106 13.69 1.87 -17.82
N PHE A 107 13.59 1.91 -16.50
CA PHE A 107 12.31 1.88 -15.79
C PHE A 107 11.51 3.15 -16.12
N LEU A 108 10.27 2.97 -16.55
CA LEU A 108 9.33 4.05 -16.86
C LEU A 108 8.36 4.25 -15.70
N ALA A 109 7.56 3.24 -15.39
CA ALA A 109 6.49 3.31 -14.40
C ALA A 109 6.12 1.91 -13.89
N LEU A 110 5.32 1.85 -12.83
CA LEU A 110 4.53 0.65 -12.53
C LEU A 110 3.25 0.64 -13.37
N GLY A 111 2.68 -0.54 -13.56
CA GLY A 111 1.38 -0.72 -14.19
C GLY A 111 0.54 -1.73 -13.41
N VAL A 112 -0.77 -1.68 -13.64
CA VAL A 112 -1.75 -2.55 -12.99
C VAL A 112 -2.59 -3.25 -14.04
N VAL A 113 -2.68 -4.58 -13.94
CA VAL A 113 -3.48 -5.44 -14.83
C VAL A 113 -4.95 -5.34 -14.43
N MET A 114 -5.80 -4.91 -15.37
CA MET A 114 -7.22 -4.63 -15.13
C MET A 114 -8.14 -5.77 -15.51
N ASP A 115 -7.76 -6.62 -16.46
CA ASP A 115 -8.60 -7.70 -16.97
C ASP A 115 -7.81 -8.92 -17.46
N ALA A 116 -8.53 -10.01 -17.76
CA ALA A 116 -7.95 -11.27 -18.19
C ALA A 116 -7.38 -11.21 -19.63
N SER A 117 -7.75 -10.20 -20.42
CA SER A 117 -7.11 -9.92 -21.71
C SER A 117 -5.77 -9.23 -21.58
N GLY A 118 -5.40 -8.78 -20.38
CA GLY A 118 -4.13 -8.13 -20.10
C GLY A 118 -4.13 -6.65 -20.46
N THR A 119 -5.27 -5.97 -20.32
CA THR A 119 -5.29 -4.50 -20.28
C THR A 119 -4.51 -4.03 -19.06
N ILE A 120 -3.54 -3.15 -19.26
CA ILE A 120 -2.72 -2.58 -18.18
C ILE A 120 -2.96 -1.08 -18.10
N VAL A 121 -3.09 -0.54 -16.90
CA VAL A 121 -3.16 0.91 -16.66
C VAL A 121 -1.90 1.42 -15.97
N SER A 122 -1.49 2.64 -16.29
CA SER A 122 -0.33 3.31 -15.70
C SER A 122 -0.50 4.83 -15.74
N ASP A 123 0.53 5.56 -15.33
CA ASP A 123 0.62 7.02 -15.40
C ASP A 123 0.89 7.49 -16.83
N ALA A 124 -0.02 8.30 -17.39
CA ALA A 124 0.07 8.77 -18.77
C ALA A 124 1.29 9.67 -19.04
N ASP A 125 1.74 10.44 -18.04
CA ASP A 125 2.87 11.37 -18.20
C ASP A 125 4.18 10.68 -18.58
N MET A 126 4.28 9.38 -18.32
CA MET A 126 5.48 8.58 -18.59
C MET A 126 5.55 8.08 -20.04
N PHE A 127 4.52 8.33 -20.85
CA PHE A 127 4.37 7.75 -22.18
C PHE A 127 3.83 8.77 -23.20
N LYS A 128 4.21 8.57 -24.46
CA LYS A 128 3.71 9.31 -25.62
C LYS A 128 2.82 8.42 -26.48
N GLU A 129 1.96 9.05 -27.27
CA GLU A 129 1.09 8.33 -28.21
C GLU A 129 1.91 7.41 -29.13
N GLY A 130 1.44 6.16 -29.29
CA GLY A 130 2.13 5.13 -30.07
C GLY A 130 3.30 4.44 -29.34
N ASP A 131 3.59 4.78 -28.09
CA ASP A 131 4.66 4.13 -27.33
C ASP A 131 4.41 2.63 -27.16
N VAL A 132 5.51 1.89 -27.24
CA VAL A 132 5.58 0.47 -26.92
C VAL A 132 6.53 0.30 -25.75
N ALA A 133 6.16 -0.53 -24.79
CA ALA A 133 6.94 -0.82 -23.60
C ALA A 133 7.09 -2.33 -23.39
N ILE A 134 7.96 -2.69 -22.44
CA ILE A 134 8.08 -4.05 -21.92
C ILE A 134 7.50 -4.08 -20.52
N ALA A 135 6.44 -4.86 -20.31
CA ALA A 135 5.90 -5.16 -19.01
C ALA A 135 6.62 -6.38 -18.42
N GLU A 136 7.29 -6.19 -17.29
CA GLU A 136 7.85 -7.26 -16.47
C GLU A 136 6.85 -7.65 -15.37
N LEU A 137 6.39 -8.89 -15.39
CA LEU A 137 5.45 -9.45 -14.41
C LEU A 137 6.18 -9.83 -13.13
N ALA A 138 5.43 -10.04 -12.05
CA ALA A 138 5.98 -10.53 -10.77
C ALA A 138 6.73 -11.88 -10.88
N SER A 139 6.44 -12.68 -11.93
CA SER A 139 7.17 -13.92 -12.24
C SER A 139 8.53 -13.70 -12.90
N GLY A 140 8.88 -12.44 -13.24
CA GLY A 140 10.05 -12.09 -14.04
C GLY A 140 9.83 -12.24 -15.56
N SER A 141 8.68 -12.76 -16.00
CA SER A 141 8.35 -12.85 -17.42
C SER A 141 8.16 -11.46 -18.03
N ARG A 142 8.63 -11.28 -19.27
CA ARG A 142 8.54 -10.02 -20.01
C ARG A 142 7.56 -10.14 -21.17
N VAL A 143 6.69 -9.15 -21.30
CA VAL A 143 5.63 -9.10 -22.31
C VAL A 143 5.66 -7.73 -22.98
N ARG A 144 5.51 -7.71 -24.30
CA ARG A 144 5.42 -6.45 -25.04
C ARG A 144 4.02 -5.86 -24.86
N VAL A 145 3.95 -4.56 -24.57
CA VAL A 145 2.70 -3.84 -24.40
C VAL A 145 2.71 -2.57 -25.26
N ALA A 146 1.57 -2.24 -25.85
CA ALA A 146 1.41 -1.06 -26.70
C ALA A 146 0.38 -0.13 -26.07
N LEU A 147 0.70 1.16 -26.01
CA LEU A 147 -0.23 2.18 -25.56
C LEU A 147 -1.40 2.27 -26.54
N THR A 148 -2.62 2.09 -26.05
CA THR A 148 -3.84 2.14 -26.86
C THR A 148 -4.58 3.46 -26.72
N SER A 149 -4.61 4.04 -25.53
CA SER A 149 -5.31 5.29 -25.25
C SER A 149 -4.78 5.94 -23.97
N GLN A 150 -5.09 7.22 -23.80
CA GLN A 150 -4.82 7.97 -22.58
C GLN A 150 -6.06 8.78 -22.21
N ASP A 151 -6.32 8.90 -20.90
CA ASP A 151 -7.30 9.81 -20.35
C ASP A 151 -6.57 11.04 -19.80
N ALA A 152 -6.76 12.18 -20.48
CA ALA A 152 -6.15 13.44 -20.11
C ALA A 152 -6.67 14.01 -18.77
N THR A 153 -7.90 13.68 -18.37
CA THR A 153 -8.52 14.19 -17.15
C THR A 153 -7.98 13.49 -15.90
N SER A 154 -7.66 12.19 -15.99
CA SER A 154 -7.09 11.42 -14.89
C SER A 154 -5.58 11.18 -14.99
N ALA A 155 -4.96 11.50 -16.14
CA ALA A 155 -3.61 11.14 -16.52
C ALA A 155 -3.35 9.62 -16.43
N ILE A 156 -4.29 8.83 -16.93
CA ILE A 156 -4.19 7.36 -16.98
C ILE A 156 -3.91 6.90 -18.41
N ALA A 157 -2.84 6.12 -18.58
CA ALA A 157 -2.53 5.43 -19.83
C ALA A 157 -3.07 4.00 -19.80
N TYR A 158 -3.64 3.57 -20.92
CA TYR A 158 -4.15 2.22 -21.13
C TYR A 158 -3.29 1.50 -22.16
N PHE A 159 -2.91 0.26 -21.85
CA PHE A 159 -2.07 -0.57 -22.71
C PHE A 159 -2.80 -1.87 -23.04
N ALA A 160 -2.67 -2.31 -24.30
CA ALA A 160 -2.94 -3.67 -24.69
C ALA A 160 -1.64 -4.49 -24.67
N SER A 161 -1.71 -5.71 -24.14
CA SER A 161 -0.58 -6.60 -24.06
C SER A 161 -0.56 -7.66 -25.16
N ALA A 162 0.63 -8.12 -25.50
CA ALA A 162 0.78 -9.31 -26.32
C ALA A 162 0.31 -10.56 -25.56
N THR A 163 -0.18 -11.56 -26.29
CA THR A 163 -0.65 -12.83 -25.72
C THR A 163 0.50 -13.79 -25.36
N THR A 164 1.72 -13.49 -25.80
CA THR A 164 2.93 -14.25 -25.53
C THR A 164 4.04 -13.39 -24.93
N THR A 165 4.89 -14.01 -24.11
CA THR A 165 6.12 -13.41 -23.60
C THR A 165 7.12 -13.16 -24.72
N THR A 166 8.17 -12.39 -24.44
CA THR A 166 9.31 -12.22 -25.35
C THR A 166 10.05 -13.52 -25.65
N GLU A 167 9.81 -14.59 -24.88
CA GLU A 167 10.32 -15.95 -25.10
C GLU A 167 9.31 -16.86 -25.83
N GLY A 168 8.15 -16.33 -26.25
CA GLY A 168 7.12 -17.09 -26.97
C GLY A 168 6.19 -17.95 -26.10
N LYS A 169 6.20 -17.78 -24.77
CA LYS A 169 5.30 -18.52 -23.85
C LYS A 169 3.96 -17.80 -23.72
N SER A 170 2.86 -18.54 -23.61
CA SER A 170 1.54 -17.93 -23.34
C SER A 170 1.52 -17.23 -21.98
N VAL A 171 0.84 -16.08 -21.92
CA VAL A 171 0.73 -15.27 -20.70
C VAL A 171 -0.64 -15.48 -20.07
N VAL A 172 -0.65 -15.70 -18.75
CA VAL A 172 -1.88 -15.72 -17.93
C VAL A 172 -1.88 -14.48 -17.06
N TRP A 173 -2.90 -13.65 -17.23
CA TRP A 173 -3.07 -12.40 -16.50
C TRP A 173 -3.83 -12.60 -15.19
N SER A 174 -3.41 -11.89 -14.14
CA SER A 174 -4.10 -11.85 -12.85
C SER A 174 -4.69 -10.46 -12.65
N PRO A 175 -5.99 -10.24 -12.91
CA PRO A 175 -6.60 -8.92 -12.82
C PRO A 175 -6.73 -8.45 -11.37
N ILE A 176 -6.54 -7.15 -11.13
CA ILE A 176 -6.81 -6.54 -9.83
C ILE A 176 -8.32 -6.32 -9.65
N SER A 177 -8.81 -6.44 -8.42
CA SER A 177 -10.16 -5.99 -8.08
C SER A 177 -10.16 -4.50 -7.73
N ILE A 178 -11.11 -3.73 -8.25
CA ILE A 178 -11.29 -2.32 -7.89
C ILE A 178 -12.12 -2.24 -6.61
N ALA A 179 -11.70 -1.41 -5.65
CA ALA A 179 -12.43 -1.20 -4.42
C ALA A 179 -13.83 -0.65 -4.71
N GLY A 180 -14.87 -1.36 -4.27
CA GLY A 180 -16.27 -0.93 -4.41
C GLY A 180 -16.66 0.21 -3.44
N VAL A 181 -15.77 0.55 -2.51
CA VAL A 181 -15.97 1.60 -1.51
C VAL A 181 -15.20 2.86 -1.90
N ARG A 182 -15.77 4.02 -1.57
CA ARG A 182 -15.06 5.29 -1.70
C ARG A 182 -13.97 5.38 -0.64
N PRO A 183 -12.83 6.04 -0.95
CA PRO A 183 -11.78 6.27 0.03
C PRO A 183 -12.32 7.13 1.19
N THR A 184 -11.92 6.81 2.43
CA THR A 184 -12.33 7.54 3.64
C THR A 184 -11.11 7.91 4.48
N LEU A 185 -11.18 9.08 5.14
CA LEU A 185 -10.09 9.59 5.97
C LEU A 185 -9.76 8.63 7.12
N GLY A 186 -8.48 8.49 7.42
CA GLY A 186 -7.97 7.64 8.50
C GLY A 186 -7.94 6.14 8.17
N THR A 187 -8.29 5.72 6.95
CA THR A 187 -8.20 4.31 6.57
C THR A 187 -6.78 3.90 6.23
N THR A 188 -6.37 2.71 6.70
CA THR A 188 -5.10 2.10 6.34
C THR A 188 -5.07 1.76 4.85
N VAL A 189 -4.00 2.14 4.20
CA VAL A 189 -3.74 1.90 2.78
C VAL A 189 -2.31 1.41 2.59
N ILE A 190 -2.12 0.64 1.52
CA ILE A 190 -0.84 0.03 1.17
C ILE A 190 -0.49 0.49 -0.24
N ALA A 191 0.75 0.93 -0.46
CA ALA A 191 1.25 1.22 -1.80
C ALA A 191 2.34 0.23 -2.19
N ILE A 192 2.33 -0.18 -3.46
CA ILE A 192 3.36 -1.03 -4.06
C ILE A 192 4.17 -0.18 -5.03
N GLY A 193 5.49 -0.23 -4.90
CA GLY A 193 6.41 0.53 -5.72
C GLY A 193 7.73 -0.18 -5.97
N GLY A 194 8.74 0.62 -6.29
CA GLY A 194 10.12 0.19 -6.49
C GLY A 194 10.46 -0.10 -7.95
N LYS A 195 11.59 0.48 -8.40
CA LYS A 195 12.07 0.42 -9.79
C LYS A 195 12.61 -0.96 -10.17
N SER A 196 13.56 -1.48 -9.40
CA SER A 196 14.21 -2.78 -9.60
C SER A 196 13.90 -3.78 -8.49
N THR A 197 13.75 -3.29 -7.27
CA THR A 197 13.38 -4.08 -6.10
C THR A 197 11.97 -3.66 -5.67
N PRO A 198 11.02 -4.60 -5.51
CA PRO A 198 9.70 -4.28 -4.96
C PRO A 198 9.81 -3.56 -3.63
N ARG A 199 9.04 -2.50 -3.47
CA ARG A 199 8.89 -1.77 -2.22
C ARG A 199 7.43 -1.73 -1.82
N VAL A 200 7.20 -1.75 -0.52
CA VAL A 200 5.88 -1.61 0.08
C VAL A 200 5.92 -0.42 1.01
N GLY A 201 4.96 0.48 0.86
CA GLY A 201 4.66 1.52 1.84
C GLY A 201 3.30 1.24 2.48
N THR A 202 3.18 1.52 3.78
CA THR A 202 1.92 1.47 4.52
C THR A 202 1.67 2.84 5.14
N GLY A 203 0.43 3.30 5.10
CA GLY A 203 0.05 4.60 5.62
C GLY A 203 -1.46 4.71 5.78
N ILE A 204 -1.95 5.92 5.97
CA ILE A 204 -3.37 6.24 6.04
C ILE A 204 -3.77 7.28 5.01
N VAL A 205 -5.07 7.32 4.69
CA VAL A 205 -5.65 8.43 3.93
C VAL A 205 -5.73 9.68 4.82
N THR A 206 -5.02 10.74 4.44
CA THR A 206 -4.91 11.98 5.20
C THR A 206 -5.84 13.07 4.69
N ALA A 207 -6.12 13.11 3.39
CA ALA A 207 -7.05 14.05 2.78
C ALA A 207 -7.72 13.46 1.53
N LEU A 208 -8.88 14.02 1.18
CA LEU A 208 -9.57 13.76 -0.09
C LEU A 208 -9.70 15.09 -0.81
N ILE A 209 -8.92 15.26 -1.87
CA ILE A 209 -8.83 16.49 -2.65
C ILE A 209 -9.77 16.33 -3.84
N ALA A 210 -10.84 17.13 -3.87
CA ALA A 210 -11.73 17.19 -5.03
C ALA A 210 -11.02 17.89 -6.20
N SER A 211 -11.32 17.47 -7.43
CA SER A 211 -10.86 18.22 -8.59
C SER A 211 -11.53 19.59 -8.67
N SER A 212 -10.81 20.57 -9.20
CA SER A 212 -11.36 21.88 -9.54
C SER A 212 -12.23 21.86 -10.80
N ALA A 213 -12.11 20.80 -11.63
CA ALA A 213 -13.01 20.56 -12.75
C ALA A 213 -14.28 19.85 -12.27
N GLU A 214 -15.45 20.23 -12.80
CA GLU A 214 -16.76 19.66 -12.41
C GLU A 214 -16.82 18.12 -12.50
N GLU A 215 -16.01 17.51 -13.38
CA GLU A 215 -15.92 16.05 -13.55
C GLU A 215 -14.50 15.49 -13.36
N GLY A 216 -13.60 16.23 -12.70
CA GLY A 216 -12.24 15.75 -12.51
C GLY A 216 -12.09 14.69 -11.41
N PRO A 217 -11.00 13.91 -11.42
CA PRO A 217 -10.79 12.82 -10.48
C PRO A 217 -10.63 13.32 -9.04
N GLN A 218 -11.18 12.58 -8.08
CA GLN A 218 -10.81 12.75 -6.67
C GLN A 218 -9.38 12.24 -6.44
N VAL A 219 -8.55 13.05 -5.80
CA VAL A 219 -7.21 12.66 -5.38
C VAL A 219 -7.24 12.29 -3.90
N ILE A 220 -6.71 11.10 -3.59
CA ILE A 220 -6.54 10.53 -2.26
C ILE A 220 -5.14 10.92 -1.79
N ASP A 221 -5.04 11.76 -0.78
CA ASP A 221 -3.78 12.11 -0.16
C ASP A 221 -3.45 11.14 0.98
N THR A 222 -2.16 10.86 1.18
CA THR A 222 -1.68 9.88 2.16
C THR A 222 -0.44 10.37 2.89
N ASP A 223 -0.07 9.71 4.00
CA ASP A 223 1.19 9.93 4.70
C ASP A 223 2.31 8.96 4.27
N LEU A 224 2.11 8.26 3.15
CA LEU A 224 3.11 7.33 2.60
C LEU A 224 4.42 8.06 2.27
N GLY A 225 5.56 7.47 2.65
CA GLY A 225 6.86 8.03 2.30
C GLY A 225 7.05 8.12 0.78
N PRO A 226 7.47 9.28 0.22
CA PRO A 226 7.56 9.50 -1.22
C PRO A 226 8.54 8.54 -1.93
N GLU A 227 9.54 8.03 -1.21
CA GLU A 227 10.51 7.04 -1.70
C GLU A 227 9.92 5.63 -1.92
N SER A 228 8.69 5.40 -1.43
CA SER A 228 7.98 4.12 -1.55
C SER A 228 7.00 4.11 -2.72
N ILE A 229 6.79 5.26 -3.36
CA ILE A 229 5.77 5.47 -4.39
C ILE A 229 6.40 6.07 -5.66
N PHE A 230 5.97 5.58 -6.82
CA PHE A 230 6.47 5.94 -8.14
C PHE A 230 5.30 6.17 -9.10
N ALA A 231 5.58 6.72 -10.28
CA ALA A 231 4.60 6.81 -11.36
C ALA A 231 3.93 5.44 -11.61
N GLY A 232 2.61 5.44 -11.67
CA GLY A 232 1.78 4.25 -11.87
C GLY A 232 1.69 3.30 -10.66
N SER A 233 2.20 3.69 -9.49
CA SER A 233 2.06 2.86 -8.28
C SER A 233 0.59 2.70 -7.88
N PRO A 234 0.10 1.48 -7.61
CA PRO A 234 -1.21 1.29 -7.04
C PRO A 234 -1.22 1.62 -5.54
N LEU A 235 -2.32 2.23 -5.11
CA LEU A 235 -2.76 2.31 -3.72
C LEU A 235 -3.86 1.26 -3.52
N ILE A 236 -3.69 0.37 -2.55
CA ILE A 236 -4.62 -0.73 -2.29
C ILE A 236 -5.13 -0.70 -0.85
N THR A 237 -6.30 -1.30 -0.64
CA THR A 237 -6.86 -1.54 0.68
C THR A 237 -6.26 -2.77 1.34
N THR A 238 -6.52 -2.97 2.64
CA THR A 238 -6.13 -4.16 3.40
C THR A 238 -6.79 -5.45 2.92
N GLU A 239 -7.81 -5.36 2.07
CA GLU A 239 -8.47 -6.50 1.44
C GLU A 239 -7.80 -6.90 0.11
N GLY A 240 -6.86 -6.09 -0.38
CA GLY A 240 -6.17 -6.31 -1.65
C GLY A 240 -6.98 -5.86 -2.87
N SER A 241 -7.73 -4.76 -2.75
CA SER A 241 -8.40 -4.10 -3.87
C SER A 241 -7.74 -2.75 -4.18
N ILE A 242 -7.68 -2.35 -5.45
CA ILE A 242 -7.13 -1.04 -5.83
C ILE A 242 -8.10 0.08 -5.44
N LEU A 243 -7.58 1.03 -4.67
CA LEU A 243 -8.26 2.23 -4.21
C LEU A 243 -7.82 3.46 -5.01
N GLY A 244 -6.58 3.48 -5.50
CA GLY A 244 -6.09 4.57 -6.34
C GLY A 244 -4.85 4.23 -7.16
N LEU A 245 -4.49 5.13 -8.07
CA LEU A 245 -3.33 5.03 -8.95
C LEU A 245 -2.50 6.33 -8.90
N ARG A 246 -1.18 6.23 -8.78
CA ARG A 246 -0.29 7.40 -8.77
C ARG A 246 -0.10 7.92 -10.19
N THR A 247 -0.86 8.94 -10.58
CA THR A 247 -0.79 9.58 -11.90
C THR A 247 -0.15 10.96 -11.85
N GLY A 248 0.13 11.56 -13.01
CA GLY A 248 0.47 12.97 -13.19
C GLY A 248 -0.43 13.93 -12.42
N VAL A 249 -1.74 13.79 -12.59
CA VAL A 249 -2.75 14.60 -11.90
C VAL A 249 -2.63 14.47 -10.38
N ALA A 250 -2.46 13.24 -9.88
CA ALA A 250 -2.27 13.02 -8.45
C ALA A 250 -0.98 13.66 -7.91
N ARG A 251 0.11 13.61 -8.69
CA ARG A 251 1.40 14.20 -8.33
C ARG A 251 1.35 15.73 -8.29
N ALA A 252 0.62 16.33 -9.21
CA ALA A 252 0.41 17.77 -9.25
C ALA A 252 -0.42 18.26 -8.05
N ALA A 253 -1.40 17.47 -7.60
CA ALA A 253 -2.24 17.80 -6.45
C ALA A 253 -1.54 17.54 -5.10
N SER A 254 -0.81 16.42 -4.97
CA SER A 254 -0.06 16.09 -3.76
C SER A 254 1.20 15.22 -4.04
N PRO A 255 2.32 15.47 -3.34
CA PRO A 255 3.51 14.61 -3.34
C PRO A 255 3.25 13.14 -2.93
N THR A 256 2.14 12.86 -2.25
CA THR A 256 1.74 11.54 -1.78
C THR A 256 0.32 11.16 -2.21
N GLY A 257 -0.19 11.84 -3.25
CA GLY A 257 -1.54 11.67 -3.77
C GLY A 257 -1.75 10.46 -4.70
N PHE A 258 -2.97 10.00 -4.85
CA PHE A 258 -3.37 8.99 -5.82
C PHE A 258 -4.72 9.36 -6.44
N VAL A 259 -4.89 9.22 -7.75
CA VAL A 259 -6.22 9.36 -8.37
C VAL A 259 -7.07 8.16 -7.93
N SER A 260 -8.27 8.42 -7.43
CA SER A 260 -9.22 7.38 -7.02
C SER A 260 -9.48 6.38 -8.15
N ALA A 261 -9.39 5.09 -7.86
CA ALA A 261 -9.61 4.01 -8.83
C ALA A 261 -11.07 3.91 -9.30
N SER A 262 -11.99 4.67 -8.70
CA SER A 262 -13.36 4.81 -9.20
C SER A 262 -13.42 5.30 -10.65
N VAL A 263 -12.41 6.04 -11.14
CA VAL A 263 -12.35 6.48 -12.55
C VAL A 263 -12.11 5.32 -13.53
N LEU A 264 -11.62 4.19 -13.03
CA LEU A 264 -11.38 2.97 -13.82
C LEU A 264 -12.64 2.11 -13.94
N MET A 265 -13.70 2.42 -13.18
CA MET A 265 -14.98 1.75 -13.32
C MET A 265 -15.68 2.25 -14.57
N LYS A 266 -16.17 1.33 -15.42
CA LYS A 266 -17.06 1.68 -16.52
C LYS A 266 -18.29 2.39 -15.93
N LYS A 267 -18.53 3.64 -16.34
CA LYS A 267 -19.79 4.34 -16.04
C LYS A 267 -20.89 3.50 -16.71
N GLU A 268 -21.73 2.83 -15.92
CA GLU A 268 -22.94 2.23 -16.48
C GLU A 268 -23.76 3.38 -17.06
N GLU A 269 -23.88 3.40 -18.39
CA GLU A 269 -24.84 4.26 -19.06
C GLU A 269 -26.21 3.88 -18.49
N LYS A 270 -26.79 4.79 -17.69
CA LYS A 270 -28.23 4.75 -17.45
C LYS A 270 -28.89 4.79 -18.81
N LYS A 271 -29.39 3.65 -19.27
CA LYS A 271 -30.45 3.65 -20.28
C LYS A 271 -31.59 4.42 -19.65
N ASP A 272 -31.83 5.63 -20.15
CA ASP A 272 -33.08 6.35 -19.91
C ASP A 272 -34.21 5.43 -20.38
N GLU A 273 -34.84 4.73 -19.43
CA GLU A 273 -36.20 4.24 -19.58
C GLU A 273 -37.10 5.46 -19.59
N THR A 274 -37.22 6.08 -20.77
CA THR A 274 -38.30 7.02 -21.05
C THR A 274 -38.76 6.82 -22.48
N GLN A 275 -39.43 5.69 -22.72
CA GLN A 275 -40.37 5.49 -23.81
C GLN A 275 -41.48 4.53 -23.36
N GLU A 276 -42.57 5.08 -22.82
CA GLU A 276 -43.94 4.94 -23.35
C GLU A 276 -44.91 5.85 -22.60
#